data_AF-A0AAD5DM15-F1
#
_entry.id   AF-A0AAD5DM15-F1
#
_cell.length_a   1.000
_cell.length_b   1.000
_cell.length_c   1.000
_cell.angle_alpha   90.00
_cell.angle_beta   90.00
_cell.angle_gamma   90.00
#
_symmetry.space_group_name_H-M   'P 1'
#
loop_
_entity.id
_entity.type
_entity.pdbx_description
1 polymer ?
#
loop_
_entity_poly.entity_id
_entity_poly.type
_entity_poly.pdbx_seq_one_letter_code
_entity_poly.pdbx_strand_id
1 'polypeptide(L)'
;MGACSPCNILFHVLSLLQVALAITICIIVGVKLQDVSYDSGNFNYSCLLGTDYGSSSLCTYTYAVAGISLAVSALVSLIQCCTCNMCGLGKAFDVILAAFGTAWWAIASGVIAHNVASGSIPATADSVQSWRESIPILCYVETGLFAGMFCSGLFRCCDCCGR
;
A
#
# COMPACT_ATOMS: atom_id res chain seq x y z
N MET A 1 19.98 -20.32 18.48
CA MET A 1 18.76 -20.38 17.64
C MET A 1 17.56 -20.41 18.58
N GLY A 2 17.21 -19.26 19.15
CA GLY A 2 16.11 -19.15 20.12
C GLY A 2 14.77 -19.16 19.40
N ALA A 3 13.81 -19.90 19.95
CA ALA A 3 12.47 -20.07 19.39
C ALA A 3 11.86 -18.73 18.93
N CYS A 4 11.48 -18.66 17.66
CA CYS A 4 10.68 -17.57 17.13
C CYS A 4 9.35 -17.54 17.90
N SER A 5 9.16 -16.54 18.75
CA SER A 5 7.84 -16.25 19.34
C SER A 5 6.82 -16.12 18.21
N PRO A 6 5.59 -16.65 18.35
CA PRO A 6 4.54 -16.59 17.33
C PRO A 6 4.24 -15.16 16.85
N CYS A 7 4.51 -14.16 17.71
CA CYS A 7 4.36 -12.75 17.39
C CYS A 7 5.39 -12.25 16.33
N ASN A 8 6.53 -12.92 16.18
CA ASN A 8 7.51 -12.62 15.13
C ASN A 8 7.07 -13.09 13.74
N ILE A 9 6.43 -14.26 13.70
CA ILE A 9 5.93 -14.84 12.45
C ILE A 9 4.78 -14.01 11.90
N LEU A 10 3.86 -13.55 12.77
CA LEU A 10 2.73 -12.71 12.35
C LEU A 10 3.19 -11.43 11.67
N PHE A 11 4.17 -10.73 12.24
CA PHE A 11 4.69 -9.48 11.67
C PHE A 11 5.30 -9.71 10.28
N HIS A 12 6.11 -10.77 10.10
CA HIS A 12 6.71 -11.09 8.81
C HIS A 12 5.68 -11.51 7.76
N VAL A 13 4.65 -12.28 8.15
CA VAL A 13 3.55 -12.67 7.25
C VAL A 13 2.76 -11.44 6.81
N LEU A 14 2.42 -10.55 7.73
CA LEU A 14 1.71 -9.30 7.40
C LEU A 14 2.55 -8.42 6.47
N SER A 15 3.86 -8.30 6.71
CA SER A 15 4.78 -7.53 5.86
C SER A 15 4.85 -8.10 4.44
N LEU A 16 4.94 -9.42 4.28
CA LEU A 16 4.93 -10.04 2.95
C LEU A 16 3.59 -9.81 2.23
N LEU A 17 2.48 -9.93 2.96
CA LEU A 17 1.15 -9.73 2.39
C LEU A 17 0.93 -8.28 1.95
N GLN A 18 1.43 -7.31 2.72
CA GLN A 18 1.41 -5.89 2.39
C GLN A 18 2.18 -5.60 1.09
N VAL A 19 3.42 -6.10 0.97
CA VAL A 19 4.20 -5.91 -0.27
C VAL A 19 3.49 -6.56 -1.48
N ALA A 20 2.92 -7.76 -1.30
CA ALA A 20 2.17 -8.43 -2.35
C ALA A 20 0.92 -7.64 -2.78
N LEU A 21 0.19 -7.05 -1.83
CA LEU A 21 -0.97 -6.21 -2.11
C LEU A 21 -0.58 -4.90 -2.80
N ALA A 22 0.47 -4.21 -2.34
CA ALA A 22 0.98 -3.01 -3.01
C ALA A 22 1.36 -3.29 -4.48
N ILE A 23 2.04 -4.42 -4.75
CA ILE A 23 2.35 -4.84 -6.13
C ILE A 23 1.07 -5.12 -6.92
N THR A 24 0.10 -5.81 -6.32
CA THR A 24 -1.19 -6.13 -6.97
C THR A 24 -1.96 -4.86 -7.33
N ILE A 25 -2.00 -3.86 -6.45
CA ILE A 25 -2.61 -2.55 -6.71
C ILE A 25 -1.92 -1.88 -7.91
N CYS A 26 -0.59 -1.86 -7.95
CA CYS A 26 0.15 -1.31 -9.09
C CYS A 26 -0.20 -2.01 -10.41
N ILE A 27 -0.29 -3.34 -10.41
CA ILE A 27 -0.62 -4.12 -11.61
C ILE A 27 -2.05 -3.84 -12.07
N ILE A 28 -3.03 -3.83 -11.17
CA ILE A 28 -4.43 -3.56 -11.54
C ILE A 28 -4.55 -2.13 -12.10
N VAL A 29 -3.95 -1.14 -11.44
CA VAL A 29 -3.99 0.25 -11.91
C VAL A 29 -3.30 0.39 -13.26
N GLY A 30 -2.12 -0.21 -13.44
CA GLY A 30 -1.33 -0.08 -14.68
C GLY A 30 -1.88 -0.87 -15.87
N VAL A 31 -2.46 -2.06 -15.64
CA VAL A 31 -2.86 -2.97 -16.73
C VAL A 31 -4.36 -2.90 -17.01
N LYS A 32 -5.20 -2.65 -16.00
CA LYS A 32 -6.66 -2.69 -16.14
C LYS A 32 -7.32 -1.32 -16.19
N LEU A 33 -6.67 -0.29 -15.65
CA LEU A 33 -7.27 1.02 -15.46
C LEU A 33 -6.56 2.16 -16.21
N GLN A 34 -5.40 1.90 -16.82
CA GLN A 34 -4.82 2.79 -17.80
C GLN A 34 -5.34 2.43 -19.19
N ASP A 35 -6.07 3.36 -19.79
CA ASP A 35 -6.45 3.29 -21.19
C ASP A 35 -5.47 4.13 -22.01
N VAL A 36 -4.85 3.49 -23.02
CA VAL A 36 -3.91 4.15 -23.93
C VAL A 36 -4.59 4.24 -25.28
N SER A 37 -5.06 5.43 -25.62
CA SER A 37 -5.64 5.70 -26.93
C SER A 37 -4.62 6.42 -27.80
N TYR A 38 -4.40 5.91 -29.01
CA TYR A 38 -3.58 6.56 -30.02
C TYR A 38 -4.52 7.28 -30.98
N ASP A 39 -4.56 8.59 -30.90
CA ASP A 39 -5.31 9.41 -31.84
C ASP A 39 -4.35 10.36 -32.55
N SER A 40 -4.34 10.27 -33.88
CA SER A 40 -3.75 11.28 -34.77
C SER A 40 -2.29 11.66 -34.46
N GLY A 41 -1.44 10.70 -34.06
CA GLY A 41 -0.02 10.95 -33.78
C GLY A 41 0.34 11.19 -32.31
N ASN A 42 -0.66 11.31 -31.43
CA ASN A 42 -0.46 11.52 -30.00
C ASN A 42 -0.95 10.32 -29.17
N PHE A 43 -0.18 9.97 -28.13
CA PHE A 43 -0.59 9.01 -27.12
C PHE A 43 -1.38 9.74 -26.03
N ASN A 44 -2.67 9.43 -25.92
CA ASN A 44 -3.50 9.92 -24.82
C ASN A 44 -3.62 8.84 -23.74
N TYR A 45 -3.30 9.20 -22.50
CA TYR A 45 -3.35 8.32 -21.34
C TYR A 45 -4.55 8.70 -20.49
N SER A 46 -5.60 7.89 -20.50
CA SER A 46 -6.79 8.12 -19.68
C SER A 46 -6.81 7.15 -18.50
N CYS A 47 -7.08 7.69 -17.31
CA CYS A 47 -7.25 6.90 -16.10
C CYS A 47 -8.72 6.56 -15.91
N LEU A 48 -9.08 5.29 -16.00
CA LEU A 48 -10.43 4.79 -15.76
C LEU A 48 -10.75 4.62 -14.27
N LEU A 49 -9.81 4.87 -13.34
CA LEU A 49 -10.02 4.63 -11.92
C LEU A 49 -11.01 5.61 -11.28
N GLY A 50 -10.99 6.90 -11.63
CA GLY A 50 -11.88 7.90 -11.02
C GLY A 50 -11.56 9.31 -11.46
N THR A 51 -12.15 10.30 -10.80
CA THR A 51 -11.86 11.72 -11.08
C THR A 51 -10.40 12.05 -10.80
N ASP A 52 -9.84 12.94 -11.61
CA ASP A 52 -8.49 13.45 -11.40
C ASP A 52 -8.33 14.07 -10.01
N TYR A 53 -7.13 13.92 -9.45
CA TYR A 53 -6.77 14.48 -8.15
C TYR A 53 -5.79 15.64 -8.35
N GLY A 54 -6.30 16.88 -8.27
CA GLY A 54 -5.52 18.07 -8.56
C GLY A 54 -5.17 18.16 -10.06
N SER A 55 -3.88 18.28 -10.37
CA SER A 55 -3.37 18.35 -11.75
C SER A 55 -2.89 16.99 -12.30
N SER A 56 -3.17 15.88 -11.61
CA SER A 56 -2.70 14.55 -12.00
C SER A 56 -3.82 13.51 -11.94
N SER A 57 -3.71 12.51 -12.81
CA SER A 57 -4.67 11.42 -12.84
C SER A 57 -4.66 10.61 -11.54
N LEU A 58 -5.83 10.10 -11.13
CA LEU A 58 -5.95 9.29 -9.92
C LEU A 58 -5.08 8.02 -9.97
N CYS A 59 -4.85 7.50 -11.18
CA CYS A 59 -3.96 6.36 -11.42
C CYS A 59 -2.50 6.72 -11.10
N THR A 60 -2.04 7.89 -11.54
CA THR A 60 -0.70 8.40 -11.22
C THR A 60 -0.54 8.57 -9.71
N TYR A 61 -1.54 9.13 -9.04
CA TYR A 61 -1.54 9.28 -7.58
C TYR A 61 -1.44 7.91 -6.88
N THR A 62 -2.29 6.96 -7.26
CA THR A 62 -2.31 5.61 -6.67
C THR A 62 -0.98 4.89 -6.89
N TYR A 63 -0.39 5.03 -8.08
CA TYR A 63 0.93 4.47 -8.40
C TYR A 63 2.04 5.09 -7.54
N ALA A 64 2.02 6.41 -7.35
CA ALA A 64 3.00 7.09 -6.49
C ALA A 64 2.88 6.64 -5.03
N VAL A 65 1.66 6.53 -4.49
CA VAL A 65 1.41 6.05 -3.12
C VAL A 65 1.95 4.63 -2.92
N ALA A 66 1.65 3.72 -3.85
CA ALA A 66 2.11 2.34 -3.78
C ALA A 66 3.63 2.24 -4.00
N GLY A 67 4.19 2.97 -4.97
CA GLY A 67 5.62 2.99 -5.27
C GLY A 67 6.47 3.52 -4.12
N ILE A 68 6.05 4.61 -3.46
CA ILE A 68 6.72 5.15 -2.27
C ILE A 68 6.70 4.10 -1.15
N SER A 69 5.56 3.45 -0.92
CA SER A 69 5.42 2.42 0.12
C SER A 69 6.35 1.23 -0.11
N LEU A 70 6.50 0.78 -1.36
CA LEU A 70 7.44 -0.27 -1.74
C LEU A 70 8.90 0.17 -1.55
N ALA A 71 9.24 1.38 -1.98
CA ALA A 71 10.60 1.92 -1.84
C ALA A 71 11.02 2.07 -0.37
N VAL A 72 10.13 2.59 0.47
CA VAL A 72 10.37 2.70 1.92
C VAL A 72 10.53 1.31 2.53
N SER A 73 9.67 0.34 2.18
CA SER A 73 9.76 -1.04 2.69
C SER A 73 11.07 -1.73 2.29
N ALA A 74 11.55 -1.50 1.06
CA ALA A 74 12.84 -2.01 0.58
C ALA A 74 14.03 -1.37 1.31
N LEU A 75 14.00 -0.05 1.48
CA LEU A 75 15.04 0.70 2.19
C LEU A 75 15.14 0.24 3.66
N VAL A 76 14.00 0.02 4.31
CA VAL A 76 13.95 -0.48 5.68
C VAL A 76 14.52 -1.89 5.77
N SER A 77 14.17 -2.77 4.83
CA SER A 77 14.75 -4.12 4.77
C SER A 77 16.27 -4.09 4.60
N LEU A 78 16.79 -3.20 3.77
CA LEU A 78 18.24 -2.99 3.59
C LEU A 78 18.89 -2.48 4.88
N ILE A 79 18.29 -1.49 5.55
CA ILE A 79 18.81 -0.96 6.82
C ILE A 79 18.84 -2.08 7.86
N GLN A 80 17.77 -2.87 7.99
CA GLN A 80 17.71 -3.99 8.94
C GLN A 80 18.77 -5.07 8.65
N CYS A 81 19.02 -5.35 7.37
CA CYS A 81 20.10 -6.26 6.95
C CYS A 81 21.49 -5.72 7.28
N CYS A 82 21.73 -4.42 7.06
CA CYS A 82 23.03 -3.79 7.28
C CYS A 82 23.32 -3.48 8.76
N THR A 83 22.29 -3.27 9.59
CA THR A 83 22.45 -2.90 11.01
C THR A 83 22.36 -4.07 11.98
N CYS A 84 22.28 -5.32 11.50
CA CYS A 84 22.34 -6.55 12.30
C CYS A 84 21.59 -6.45 13.65
N ASN A 85 20.37 -5.91 13.61
CA ASN A 85 19.46 -5.80 14.75
C ASN A 85 20.15 -5.30 16.05
N MET A 86 20.88 -4.18 16.00
CA MET A 86 21.48 -3.52 17.18
C MET A 86 20.44 -3.38 18.31
N CYS A 87 20.50 -4.31 19.28
CA CYS A 87 19.81 -4.31 20.57
C CYS A 87 18.35 -3.79 20.58
N GLY A 88 17.51 -4.24 19.63
CA GLY A 88 16.07 -3.95 19.66
C GLY A 88 15.63 -2.64 18.99
N LEU A 89 16.57 -1.86 18.43
CA LEU A 89 16.26 -0.66 17.65
C LEU A 89 15.41 -1.01 16.40
N GLY A 90 15.62 -2.19 15.81
CA GLY A 90 14.81 -2.68 14.68
C GLY A 90 13.32 -2.72 15.00
N LYS A 91 12.94 -3.13 16.22
CA LYS A 91 11.53 -3.19 16.65
C LYS A 91 10.89 -1.81 16.74
N ALA A 92 11.64 -0.81 17.21
CA ALA A 92 11.14 0.56 17.30
C ALA A 92 10.91 1.14 15.90
N PHE A 93 11.81 0.89 14.96
CA PHE A 93 11.64 1.28 13.57
C PHE A 93 10.42 0.59 12.93
N ASP A 94 10.25 -0.72 13.15
CA ASP A 94 9.09 -1.47 12.66
C ASP A 94 7.76 -0.88 13.14
N VAL A 95 7.65 -0.52 14.43
CA VAL A 95 6.45 0.08 15.00
C VAL A 95 6.19 1.47 14.42
N ILE A 96 7.23 2.30 14.33
CA ILE A 96 7.11 3.67 13.78
C ILE A 96 6.68 3.61 12.31
N LEU A 97 7.31 2.75 11.52
CA LEU A 97 6.97 2.57 10.11
C LEU A 97 5.58 2.00 9.92
N ALA A 98 5.16 1.06 10.76
CA ALA A 98 3.80 0.55 10.72
C ALA A 98 2.77 1.64 11.08
N ALA A 99 3.07 2.52 12.04
CA ALA A 99 2.22 3.66 12.38
C ALA A 99 2.12 4.66 11.21
N PHE A 100 3.26 5.06 10.63
CA PHE A 100 3.29 5.96 9.48
C PHE A 100 2.63 5.34 8.25
N GLY A 101 2.88 4.06 7.99
CA GLY A 101 2.24 3.30 6.91
C GLY A 101 0.73 3.22 7.09
N THR A 102 0.25 3.02 8.32
CA THR A 102 -1.19 3.02 8.63
C THR A 102 -1.80 4.38 8.33
N ALA A 103 -1.18 5.47 8.81
CA ALA A 103 -1.67 6.82 8.56
C ALA A 103 -1.63 7.18 7.06
N TRP A 104 -0.54 6.81 6.37
CA TRP A 104 -0.35 7.04 4.94
C TRP A 104 -1.44 6.36 4.10
N TRP A 105 -1.67 5.07 4.35
CA TRP A 105 -2.67 4.30 3.61
C TRP A 105 -4.11 4.64 4.04
N ALA A 106 -4.35 5.05 5.29
CA ALA A 106 -5.67 5.54 5.71
C ALA A 106 -6.07 6.81 4.96
N ILE A 107 -5.15 7.75 4.77
CA ILE A 107 -5.40 8.97 3.99
C ILE A 107 -5.55 8.62 2.50
N ALA A 108 -4.63 7.83 1.96
CA ALA A 108 -4.65 7.47 0.54
C ALA A 108 -5.92 6.69 0.17
N SER A 109 -6.35 5.73 0.98
CA SER A 109 -7.59 4.98 0.77
C SER A 109 -8.82 5.88 0.80
N GLY A 110 -8.90 6.83 1.73
CA GLY A 110 -9.98 7.82 1.77
C GLY A 110 -10.04 8.69 0.51
N VAL A 111 -8.88 9.19 0.04
CA VAL A 111 -8.79 9.99 -1.19
C VAL A 111 -9.20 9.16 -2.41
N ILE A 112 -8.67 7.94 -2.55
CA ILE A 112 -8.97 7.05 -3.67
C ILE A 112 -10.46 6.68 -3.68
N ALA A 113 -11.03 6.28 -2.54
CA ALA A 113 -12.44 5.92 -2.42
C ALA A 113 -13.37 7.10 -2.80
N HIS A 114 -13.07 8.31 -2.32
CA HIS A 114 -13.84 9.50 -2.63
C HIS A 114 -13.85 9.81 -4.13
N ASN A 115 -12.68 9.76 -4.79
CA ASN A 115 -12.55 10.08 -6.22
C ASN A 115 -13.04 8.96 -7.13
N VAL A 116 -13.00 7.70 -6.68
CA VAL A 116 -13.64 6.57 -7.39
C VAL A 116 -15.16 6.74 -7.38
N ALA A 117 -15.75 7.08 -6.22
CA ALA A 117 -17.20 7.28 -6.05
C ALA A 117 -17.72 8.54 -6.76
N SER A 118 -16.90 9.60 -6.86
CA SER A 118 -17.27 10.84 -7.53
C SER A 118 -17.09 10.79 -9.05
N GLY A 119 -16.36 9.80 -9.57
CA GLY A 119 -16.10 9.63 -11.00
C GLY A 119 -17.25 8.94 -11.72
N SER A 120 -17.83 9.62 -12.70
CA SER A 120 -18.70 9.02 -13.70
C SER A 120 -17.86 8.30 -14.76
N ILE A 121 -18.17 7.03 -15.02
CA ILE A 121 -17.54 6.28 -16.11
C ILE A 121 -18.39 6.42 -17.38
N PRO A 122 -17.80 6.57 -18.58
CA PRO A 122 -18.54 6.34 -19.81
C PRO A 122 -19.15 4.94 -19.84
N ALA A 123 -20.40 4.83 -20.31
CA ALA A 123 -21.19 3.58 -20.35
C ALA A 123 -20.56 2.44 -21.17
N THR A 124 -19.49 2.70 -21.93
CA THR A 124 -18.72 1.70 -22.68
C THR A 124 -17.71 0.93 -21.82
N ALA A 125 -17.57 1.28 -20.54
CA ALA A 125 -16.55 0.77 -19.64
C ALA A 125 -17.10 -0.16 -18.53
N ASP A 126 -18.27 -0.77 -18.73
CA ASP A 126 -18.87 -1.73 -17.79
C ASP A 126 -17.91 -2.88 -17.41
N SER A 127 -17.01 -3.28 -18.31
CA SER A 127 -16.01 -4.32 -18.05
C SER A 127 -14.94 -3.93 -17.02
N VAL A 128 -14.74 -2.63 -16.75
CA VAL A 128 -13.77 -2.13 -15.76
C VAL A 128 -14.40 -1.67 -14.45
N GLN A 129 -15.73 -1.58 -14.37
CA GLN A 129 -16.48 -1.24 -13.15
C GLN A 129 -16.05 -2.11 -11.96
N SER A 130 -15.99 -3.43 -12.14
CA SER A 130 -15.60 -4.38 -11.07
C SER A 130 -14.17 -4.16 -10.57
N TRP A 131 -13.24 -3.81 -11.47
CA TRP A 131 -11.85 -3.49 -11.11
C TRP A 131 -11.74 -2.17 -10.37
N ARG A 132 -12.51 -1.15 -10.76
CA ARG A 132 -12.55 0.16 -10.06
C ARG A 132 -13.03 0.02 -8.63
N GLU A 133 -14.12 -0.72 -8.41
CA GLU A 133 -14.70 -0.91 -7.08
C GLU A 133 -13.79 -1.74 -6.16
N SER A 134 -12.97 -2.63 -6.74
CA SER A 134 -12.02 -3.44 -5.99
C SER A 134 -10.85 -2.63 -5.43
N ILE A 135 -10.42 -1.56 -6.11
CA ILE A 135 -9.22 -0.79 -5.71
C ILE A 135 -9.38 -0.11 -4.33
N PRO A 136 -10.45 0.64 -4.03
CA PRO A 136 -10.68 1.20 -2.70
C PRO A 136 -10.64 0.13 -1.61
N ILE A 137 -11.23 -1.04 -1.87
CA ILE A 137 -11.26 -2.16 -0.92
C ILE A 137 -9.83 -2.64 -0.65
N LEU A 138 -9.02 -2.85 -1.70
CA LEU A 138 -7.62 -3.26 -1.57
C LEU A 138 -6.79 -2.21 -0.80
N CYS A 139 -7.03 -0.91 -1.02
CA CYS A 139 -6.35 0.15 -0.26
C CYS A 139 -6.75 0.18 1.23
N TYR A 140 -7.99 -0.15 1.57
CA TYR A 140 -8.41 -0.31 2.98
C TYR A 140 -7.82 -1.58 3.61
N VAL A 141 -7.73 -2.68 2.86
CA VAL A 141 -7.04 -3.89 3.32
C VAL A 141 -5.57 -3.59 3.61
N GLU A 142 -4.90 -2.84 2.75
CA GLU A 142 -3.52 -2.38 2.94
C GLU A 142 -3.35 -1.56 4.22
N THR A 143 -4.29 -0.64 4.48
CA THR A 143 -4.36 0.11 5.75
C THR A 143 -4.48 -0.85 6.94
N GLY A 144 -5.35 -1.85 6.83
CA GLY A 144 -5.53 -2.88 7.86
C GLY A 144 -4.29 -3.72 8.11
N LEU A 145 -3.48 -4.01 7.09
CA LEU A 145 -2.23 -4.75 7.23
C LEU A 145 -1.17 -3.93 7.97
N PHE A 146 -1.01 -2.65 7.64
CA PHE A 146 -0.14 -1.77 8.40
C PHE A 146 -0.62 -1.58 9.84
N ALA A 147 -1.93 -1.47 10.07
CA ALA A 147 -2.50 -1.40 11.42
C ALA A 147 -2.24 -2.69 12.21
N GLY A 148 -2.38 -3.86 11.57
CA GLY A 148 -2.06 -5.15 12.16
C GLY A 148 -0.57 -5.27 12.51
N MET A 149 0.31 -4.80 11.64
CA MET A 149 1.75 -4.72 11.91
C MET A 149 2.03 -3.79 13.10
N PHE A 150 1.37 -2.64 13.18
CA PHE A 150 1.51 -1.70 14.28
C PHE A 150 1.06 -2.32 15.61
N CYS A 151 -0.13 -2.90 15.66
CA CYS A 151 -0.64 -3.58 16.85
C CYS A 151 0.28 -4.72 17.28
N SER A 152 0.69 -5.59 16.35
CA SER A 152 1.61 -6.69 16.66
C SER A 152 2.97 -6.18 17.17
N GLY A 153 3.49 -5.08 16.62
CA GLY A 153 4.71 -4.44 17.09
C GLY A 153 4.59 -3.85 18.49
N LEU A 154 3.46 -3.21 18.82
CA LEU A 154 3.18 -2.71 20.18
C LEU A 154 3.19 -3.84 21.21
N PHE A 155 2.49 -4.95 20.93
CA PHE A 155 2.47 -6.11 21.83
C PHE A 155 3.88 -6.73 22.01
N ARG A 156 4.73 -6.70 20.99
CA ARG A 156 6.13 -7.19 21.06
C ARG A 156 7.07 -6.29 21.84
N CYS A 157 6.81 -4.98 21.90
CA CYS A 157 7.60 -4.04 22.68
C CYS A 157 7.31 -4.16 24.19
N CYS A 158 6.10 -4.56 24.58
CA CYS A 158 5.73 -4.74 25.98
C CYS A 158 6.38 -5.98 26.64
N ASP A 159 6.69 -7.04 25.90
CA ASP A 159 7.25 -8.28 26.44
C ASP A 159 8.77 -8.27 26.67
N CYS A 160 9.51 -7.23 26.24
CA CYS A 160 10.98 -7.21 26.30
C CYS A 160 11.60 -6.35 27.42
N CYS A 161 10.77 -5.72 28.28
CA CYS A 161 11.25 -5.11 29.54
C CYS A 161 10.86 -5.92 30.78
N GLY A 162 10.38 -7.17 30.58
CA GLY A 162 9.82 -8.01 31.63
C GLY A 162 10.35 -9.44 31.63
N ARG A 163 11.65 -9.66 31.39
CA ARG A 163 12.49 -10.72 31.96
C ARG A 163 13.89 -10.73 31.37
#